data_AF-A0A4S9V5P5-F1
#
_entry.id   AF-A0A4S9V5P5-F1
#
_cell.length_a   1.000
_cell.length_b   1.000
_cell.length_c   1.000
_cell.angle_alpha   90.00
_cell.angle_beta   90.00
_cell.angle_gamma   90.00
#
_symmetry.space_group_name_H-M   'P 1'
#
loop_
_entity.id
_entity.type
_entity.pdbx_description
1 polymer ?
#
loop_
_entity_poly.entity_id
_entity_poly.type
_entity_poly.pdbx_seq_one_letter_code
_entity_poly.pdbx_strand_id
1 'polypeptide(L)'
;MHHGPLCDKQAASARLRLFSLGEVADQNLSIPNTSRQQTMAPQLEKALQLIDEAHAEDAKKVTIEGQEVPYELHYARQMTWYLERRAPDASEALKIAIRAQHFRRWEVPRDSYPMTRIGYHSWRTFLKKRQAQLVKPIMEDCGYSAEDTQKTMAMIEKRGLREGDPETQVLEDIACLVFLDDQFEAFEKTLDEDKIIKILQKTWVKMSPEGHKMALDLHMSQRCQELVGKALSG
;
A
#
# COMPACT_ATOMS: atom_id res chain seq x y z
N MET A 1 0.71 -15.67 -36.69
CA MET A 1 -0.37 -14.95 -35.99
C MET A 1 -0.55 -15.66 -34.65
N HIS A 2 0.14 -15.19 -33.61
CA HIS A 2 0.06 -15.76 -32.27
C HIS A 2 -0.75 -14.81 -31.39
N HIS A 3 -1.92 -15.29 -30.96
CA HIS A 3 -2.72 -14.67 -29.91
C HIS A 3 -2.13 -15.05 -28.55
N GLY A 4 -1.64 -14.05 -27.81
CA GLY A 4 -1.39 -14.18 -26.37
C GLY A 4 -2.68 -13.91 -25.58
N PRO A 5 -2.92 -14.61 -24.46
CA PRO A 5 -4.15 -14.44 -23.69
C PRO A 5 -4.12 -13.15 -22.87
N LEU A 6 -5.25 -12.45 -22.94
CA LEU A 6 -5.57 -11.20 -22.27
C LEU A 6 -5.77 -11.39 -20.76
N CYS A 7 -5.34 -10.36 -20.05
CA CYS A 7 -5.73 -9.88 -18.73
C CYS A 7 -7.06 -10.45 -18.16
N ASP A 8 -6.95 -11.29 -17.14
CA ASP A 8 -8.06 -11.65 -16.25
C ASP A 8 -7.94 -10.87 -14.93
N LYS A 9 -8.53 -9.68 -14.89
CA LYS A 9 -8.92 -9.01 -13.66
C LYS A 9 -10.29 -8.37 -13.86
N GLN A 10 -11.37 -9.13 -13.70
CA GLN A 10 -12.70 -8.56 -13.49
C GLN A 10 -13.76 -9.57 -13.03
N ALA A 11 -14.66 -9.05 -12.18
CA ALA A 11 -16.07 -9.38 -11.95
C ALA A 11 -16.45 -10.11 -10.64
N ALA A 12 -17.19 -9.40 -9.78
CA ALA A 12 -18.61 -9.70 -9.51
C ALA A 12 -19.28 -8.62 -8.64
N SER A 13 -20.48 -8.20 -9.03
CA SER A 13 -21.34 -7.22 -8.36
C SER A 13 -22.73 -7.79 -8.09
N ALA A 14 -23.31 -7.35 -6.97
CA ALA A 14 -24.72 -7.16 -6.60
C ALA A 14 -25.74 -8.32 -6.68
N ARG A 15 -26.41 -8.58 -5.54
CA ARG A 15 -27.87 -8.85 -5.49
C ARG A 15 -28.54 -8.29 -4.23
N LEU A 16 -29.49 -7.38 -4.45
CA LEU A 16 -30.50 -6.88 -3.52
C LEU A 16 -31.65 -7.90 -3.44
N ARG A 17 -32.22 -8.16 -2.26
CA ARG A 17 -33.60 -8.66 -2.11
C ARG A 17 -34.28 -8.02 -0.91
N LEU A 18 -35.43 -7.40 -1.20
CA LEU A 18 -36.48 -6.98 -0.26
C LEU A 18 -37.06 -8.19 0.48
N PHE A 19 -37.38 -8.03 1.76
CA PHE A 19 -38.53 -8.67 2.40
C PHE A 19 -39.19 -7.70 3.38
N SER A 20 -40.52 -7.66 3.32
CA SER A 20 -41.40 -6.73 4.04
C SER A 20 -42.08 -7.42 5.23
N LEU A 21 -42.12 -6.68 6.34
CA LEU A 21 -43.11 -6.58 7.43
C LEU A 21 -43.65 -7.83 8.13
N GLY A 22 -43.48 -7.82 9.47
CA GLY A 22 -44.34 -8.48 10.45
C GLY A 22 -44.14 -7.82 11.83
N GLU A 23 -45.08 -6.98 12.25
CA GLU A 23 -45.23 -6.49 13.63
C GLU A 23 -45.86 -7.58 14.50
N VAL A 24 -45.36 -7.79 15.73
CA VAL A 24 -46.19 -8.04 16.93
C VAL A 24 -45.46 -7.56 18.20
N ALA A 25 -46.26 -7.00 19.10
CA ALA A 25 -46.03 -6.26 20.33
C ALA A 25 -45.14 -6.87 21.43
N ASP A 26 -44.32 -5.98 22.01
CA ASP A 26 -44.36 -5.49 23.41
C ASP A 26 -44.51 -6.52 24.55
N GLN A 27 -43.38 -6.91 25.16
CA GLN A 27 -43.30 -7.30 26.57
C GLN A 27 -42.00 -6.78 27.20
N ASN A 28 -42.18 -5.86 28.14
CA ASN A 28 -41.20 -5.33 29.08
C ASN A 28 -40.49 -6.46 29.84
N LEU A 29 -39.19 -6.62 29.61
CA LEU A 29 -38.28 -7.40 30.45
C LEU A 29 -36.98 -6.63 30.64
N SER A 30 -36.80 -6.19 31.89
CA SER A 30 -35.64 -5.62 32.56
C SER A 30 -34.32 -5.60 31.78
N ILE A 31 -33.79 -4.39 31.58
CA ILE A 31 -32.46 -4.11 31.02
C ILE A 31 -31.39 -4.46 32.06
N PRO A 32 -30.50 -5.44 31.82
CA PRO A 32 -29.20 -5.44 32.47
C PRO A 32 -28.29 -4.48 31.68
N ASN A 33 -27.92 -3.36 32.31
CA ASN A 33 -26.87 -2.47 31.85
C ASN A 33 -25.52 -3.23 31.89
N THR A 34 -25.22 -3.91 30.80
CA THR A 34 -23.88 -4.41 30.50
C THR A 34 -23.49 -3.82 29.17
N SER A 35 -22.68 -2.76 29.17
CA SER A 35 -21.87 -2.37 28.01
C SER A 35 -20.90 -3.52 27.71
N ARG A 36 -21.41 -4.62 27.14
CA ARG A 36 -20.60 -5.55 26.37
C ARG A 36 -20.24 -4.77 25.11
N GLN A 37 -19.00 -4.30 25.03
CA GLN A 37 -18.38 -4.05 23.74
C GLN A 37 -18.58 -5.34 22.94
N GLN A 38 -19.52 -5.35 21.99
CA GLN A 38 -19.62 -6.41 21.01
C GLN A 38 -18.29 -6.37 20.26
N THR A 39 -17.43 -7.36 20.50
CA THR A 39 -16.21 -7.54 19.73
C THR A 39 -16.65 -7.88 18.32
N MET A 40 -16.68 -6.88 17.45
CA MET A 40 -16.91 -7.06 16.01
C MET A 40 -15.80 -7.97 15.48
N ALA A 41 -16.17 -8.96 14.67
CA ALA A 41 -15.16 -9.78 13.98
C ALA A 41 -14.35 -8.90 13.00
N PRO A 42 -13.04 -9.13 12.86
CA PRO A 42 -12.22 -8.47 11.86
C PRO A 42 -12.81 -8.61 10.45
N GLN A 43 -12.85 -7.49 9.70
CA GLN A 43 -13.40 -7.41 8.36
C GLN A 43 -12.37 -6.84 7.38
N LEU A 44 -11.51 -7.70 6.83
CA LEU A 44 -10.45 -7.31 5.90
C LEU A 44 -10.98 -6.53 4.69
N GLU A 45 -11.96 -7.08 3.98
CA GLU A 45 -12.49 -6.46 2.76
C GLU A 45 -13.05 -5.05 3.02
N LYS A 46 -13.70 -4.85 4.17
CA LYS A 46 -14.20 -3.54 4.59
C LYS A 46 -13.05 -2.56 4.85
N ALA A 47 -12.00 -3.00 5.53
CA ALA A 47 -10.83 -2.16 5.81
C ALA A 47 -10.13 -1.74 4.50
N LEU A 48 -9.93 -2.68 3.57
CA LEU A 48 -9.33 -2.39 2.26
C LEU A 48 -10.21 -1.46 1.43
N GLN A 49 -11.53 -1.63 1.45
CA GLN A 49 -12.47 -0.74 0.77
C GLN A 49 -12.39 0.70 1.32
N LEU A 50 -12.41 0.88 2.65
CA LEU A 50 -12.31 2.21 3.27
C LEU A 50 -10.97 2.90 2.94
N ILE A 51 -9.88 2.13 2.85
CA ILE A 51 -8.58 2.65 2.42
C ILE A 51 -8.62 3.09 0.94
N ASP A 52 -9.22 2.28 0.07
CA ASP A 52 -9.37 2.59 -1.36
C ASP A 52 -10.25 3.83 -1.58
N GLU A 53 -11.36 3.95 -0.85
CA GLU A 53 -12.25 5.11 -0.90
C GLU A 53 -11.51 6.41 -0.56
N ALA A 54 -10.69 6.39 0.49
CA ALA A 54 -9.86 7.54 0.82
C ALA A 54 -8.81 7.82 -0.26
N HIS A 55 -8.09 6.81 -0.78
CA HIS A 55 -7.14 6.99 -1.88
C HIS A 55 -7.80 7.54 -3.16
N ALA A 56 -9.08 7.24 -3.38
CA ALA A 56 -9.84 7.76 -4.52
C ALA A 56 -10.10 9.28 -4.43
N GLU A 57 -9.90 9.90 -3.26
CA GLU A 57 -9.98 11.36 -3.08
C GLU A 57 -8.75 12.10 -3.65
N ASP A 58 -7.69 11.39 -4.07
CA ASP A 58 -6.52 12.03 -4.70
C ASP A 58 -6.91 12.68 -6.03
N ALA A 59 -6.82 14.02 -6.07
CA ALA A 59 -7.14 14.80 -7.26
C ALA A 59 -6.12 14.60 -8.40
N LYS A 60 -4.89 14.15 -8.08
CA LYS A 60 -3.90 13.81 -9.09
C LYS A 60 -4.28 12.47 -9.71
N LYS A 61 -4.40 12.43 -11.03
CA LYS A 61 -4.70 11.21 -11.77
C LYS A 61 -3.55 10.74 -12.65
N VAL A 62 -3.62 9.48 -13.03
CA VAL A 62 -2.72 8.80 -13.96
C VAL A 62 -3.59 8.09 -15.00
N THR A 63 -3.15 8.06 -16.25
CA THR A 63 -3.85 7.34 -17.31
C THR A 63 -3.27 5.94 -17.45
N ILE A 64 -4.05 4.92 -17.15
CA ILE A 64 -3.71 3.50 -17.35
C ILE A 64 -4.66 2.95 -18.40
N GLU A 65 -4.14 2.42 -19.51
CA GLU A 65 -4.93 1.83 -20.60
C GLU A 65 -6.07 2.75 -21.10
N GLY A 66 -5.82 4.07 -21.11
CA GLY A 66 -6.81 5.07 -21.54
C GLY A 66 -7.84 5.47 -20.47
N GLN A 67 -7.76 4.92 -19.25
CA GLN A 67 -8.63 5.29 -18.13
C GLN A 67 -7.87 6.17 -17.12
N GLU A 68 -8.50 7.25 -16.67
CA GLU A 68 -7.96 8.07 -15.58
C GLU A 68 -8.27 7.45 -14.21
N VAL A 69 -7.24 7.21 -13.41
CA VAL A 69 -7.36 6.68 -12.04
C VAL A 69 -6.63 7.61 -11.07
N PRO A 70 -7.16 7.88 -9.86
CA PRO A 70 -6.44 8.59 -8.80
C PRO A 70 -5.07 7.95 -8.53
N TYR A 71 -4.01 8.77 -8.42
CA TYR A 71 -2.63 8.30 -8.42
C TYR A 71 -2.33 7.40 -7.23
N GLU A 72 -2.72 7.80 -6.02
CA GLU A 72 -2.44 6.99 -4.84
C GLU A 72 -3.32 5.71 -4.77
N LEU A 73 -4.50 5.70 -5.40
CA LEU A 73 -5.28 4.47 -5.58
C LEU A 73 -4.61 3.49 -6.55
N HIS A 74 -4.06 3.99 -7.67
CA HIS A 74 -3.25 3.18 -8.58
C HIS A 74 -2.03 2.58 -7.87
N TYR A 75 -1.28 3.41 -7.14
CA TYR A 75 -0.14 2.96 -6.35
C TYR A 75 -0.52 1.87 -5.33
N ALA A 76 -1.60 2.07 -4.57
CA ALA A 76 -2.08 1.12 -3.57
C ALA A 76 -2.48 -0.24 -4.19
N ARG A 77 -3.06 -0.24 -5.39
CA ARG A 77 -3.40 -1.45 -6.14
C ARG A 77 -2.16 -2.17 -6.69
N GLN A 78 -1.16 -1.43 -7.16
CA GLN A 78 0.13 -2.00 -7.56
C GLN A 78 0.83 -2.66 -6.37
N MET A 79 0.83 -2.01 -5.20
CA MET A 79 1.34 -2.58 -3.94
C MET A 79 0.68 -3.94 -3.62
N THR A 80 -0.66 -4.04 -3.71
CA THR A 80 -1.36 -5.33 -3.51
C THR A 80 -1.00 -6.36 -4.59
N TRP A 81 -0.91 -5.97 -5.86
CA TRP A 81 -0.58 -6.89 -6.95
C TRP A 81 0.78 -7.58 -6.77
N TYR A 82 1.77 -6.84 -6.26
CA TYR A 82 3.08 -7.38 -5.91
C TYR A 82 3.02 -8.25 -4.64
N LEU A 83 2.20 -7.90 -3.64
CA LEU A 83 2.00 -8.72 -2.45
C LEU A 83 1.48 -10.11 -2.80
N GLU A 84 0.46 -10.20 -3.66
CA GLU A 84 -0.13 -11.48 -4.08
C GLU A 84 0.90 -12.42 -4.73
N ARG A 85 1.91 -11.86 -5.41
CA ARG A 85 3.01 -12.62 -6.02
C ARG A 85 4.10 -13.00 -5.03
N ARG A 86 4.41 -12.10 -4.10
CA ARG A 86 5.53 -12.24 -3.17
C ARG A 86 5.19 -13.08 -1.94
N ALA A 87 3.97 -12.94 -1.44
CA ALA A 87 3.48 -13.54 -0.19
C ALA A 87 1.94 -13.67 -0.22
N PRO A 88 1.38 -14.62 -1.00
CA PRO A 88 -0.08 -14.80 -1.11
C PRO A 88 -0.77 -15.09 0.23
N ASP A 89 -0.06 -15.75 1.15
CA ASP A 89 -0.54 -16.12 2.48
C ASP A 89 -0.20 -15.04 3.55
N ALA A 90 0.09 -13.81 3.12
CA ALA A 90 0.37 -12.69 4.02
C ALA A 90 -0.74 -12.48 5.07
N SER A 91 -0.34 -12.04 6.27
CA SER A 91 -1.29 -11.69 7.33
C SER A 91 -2.23 -10.55 6.88
N GLU A 92 -3.40 -10.47 7.50
CA GLU A 92 -4.32 -9.36 7.26
C GLU A 92 -3.68 -8.00 7.63
N ALA A 93 -2.88 -7.97 8.70
CA ALA A 93 -2.12 -6.78 9.09
C ALA A 93 -1.18 -6.31 7.97
N LEU A 94 -0.44 -7.24 7.34
CA LEU A 94 0.44 -6.91 6.21
C LEU A 94 -0.38 -6.49 4.98
N LYS A 95 -1.49 -7.16 4.67
CA LYS A 95 -2.38 -6.78 3.56
C LYS A 95 -2.90 -5.35 3.71
N ILE A 96 -3.31 -4.97 4.92
CA ILE A 96 -3.75 -3.61 5.26
C ILE A 96 -2.58 -2.63 5.17
N ALA A 97 -1.42 -2.95 5.73
CA ALA A 97 -0.23 -2.09 5.69
C ALA A 97 0.23 -1.82 4.24
N ILE A 98 0.18 -2.83 3.37
CA ILE A 98 0.49 -2.74 1.95
C ILE A 98 -0.50 -1.81 1.24
N ARG A 99 -1.80 -2.01 1.46
CA ARG A 99 -2.82 -1.18 0.82
C ARG A 99 -2.80 0.27 1.30
N ALA A 100 -2.46 0.47 2.57
CA ALA A 100 -2.29 1.78 3.18
C ALA A 100 -0.88 2.37 3.01
N GLN A 101 0.00 1.73 2.24
CA GLN A 101 1.29 2.33 1.94
C GLN A 101 1.05 3.61 1.13
N HIS A 102 1.55 4.74 1.62
CA HIS A 102 1.22 6.09 1.12
C HIS A 102 -0.20 6.61 1.41
N PHE A 103 -0.90 6.07 2.41
CA PHE A 103 -2.23 6.56 2.81
C PHE A 103 -2.31 8.09 2.96
N ARG A 104 -3.20 8.73 2.21
CA ARG A 104 -3.39 10.20 2.24
C ARG A 104 -2.10 11.00 2.08
N ARG A 105 -1.15 10.49 1.28
CA ARG A 105 0.15 11.14 1.06
C ARG A 105 0.04 12.46 0.30
N TRP A 106 -0.87 12.56 -0.67
CA TRP A 106 -1.08 13.75 -1.51
C TRP A 106 -1.43 15.01 -0.69
N GLU A 107 -2.02 14.83 0.49
CA GLU A 107 -2.37 15.93 1.40
C GLU A 107 -1.15 16.63 2.03
N VAL A 108 0.04 16.02 1.90
CA VAL A 108 1.30 16.59 2.38
C VAL A 108 2.29 16.63 1.21
N PRO A 109 2.17 17.60 0.28
CA PRO A 109 3.04 17.71 -0.88
C PRO A 109 4.52 17.83 -0.51
N ARG A 110 5.41 17.38 -1.39
CA ARG A 110 6.87 17.41 -1.13
C ARG A 110 7.39 18.84 -0.92
N ASP A 111 6.85 19.84 -1.59
CA ASP A 111 7.21 21.26 -1.48
C ASP A 111 6.73 21.95 -0.19
N SER A 112 5.93 21.28 0.63
CA SER A 112 5.62 21.74 2.00
C SER A 112 6.82 21.66 2.97
N TYR A 113 7.93 21.06 2.54
CA TYR A 113 9.21 20.99 3.28
C TYR A 113 10.36 21.52 2.42
N PRO A 114 11.45 22.03 3.02
CA PRO A 114 12.62 22.51 2.27
C PRO A 114 13.13 21.51 1.23
N MET A 115 13.50 21.97 0.04
CA MET A 115 14.05 21.15 -1.06
C MET A 115 15.51 20.74 -0.83
N THR A 116 15.80 20.26 0.38
CA THR A 116 17.10 19.75 0.81
C THR A 116 16.98 18.28 1.20
N ARG A 117 18.13 17.61 1.35
CA ARG A 117 18.18 16.23 1.85
C ARG A 117 17.54 16.09 3.24
N ILE A 118 17.82 17.04 4.13
CA ILE A 118 17.24 17.06 5.48
C ILE A 118 15.73 17.25 5.40
N GLY A 119 15.24 18.20 4.58
CA GLY A 119 13.81 18.42 4.37
C GLY A 119 13.09 17.18 3.83
N TYR A 120 13.71 16.44 2.89
CA TYR A 120 13.18 15.17 2.40
C TYR A 120 13.05 14.11 3.50
N HIS A 121 14.08 13.94 4.33
CA HIS A 121 14.05 12.97 5.43
C HIS A 121 13.00 13.34 6.49
N SER A 122 12.85 14.62 6.82
CA SER A 122 11.80 15.11 7.71
C SER A 122 10.41 14.84 7.15
N TRP A 123 10.17 15.18 5.89
CA TRP A 123 8.91 14.93 5.20
C TRP A 123 8.55 13.44 5.18
N ARG A 124 9.49 12.57 4.78
CA ARG A 124 9.26 11.12 4.74
C ARG A 124 8.98 10.53 6.13
N THR A 125 9.65 11.04 7.16
CA THR A 125 9.46 10.61 8.56
C THR A 125 8.09 11.04 9.09
N PHE A 126 7.65 12.25 8.74
CA PHE A 126 6.32 12.73 9.08
C PHE A 126 5.22 11.89 8.40
N LEU A 127 5.34 11.69 7.07
CA LEU A 127 4.36 10.96 6.28
C LEU A 127 4.07 9.56 6.83
N LYS A 128 5.11 8.76 7.08
CA LYS A 128 4.92 7.37 7.54
C LYS A 128 4.22 7.29 8.90
N LYS A 129 4.51 8.24 9.81
CA LYS A 129 3.82 8.33 11.10
C LYS A 129 2.36 8.75 10.93
N ARG A 130 2.12 9.79 10.12
CA ARG A 130 0.76 10.27 9.81
C ARG A 130 -0.10 9.16 9.19
N GLN A 131 0.45 8.44 8.22
CA GLN A 131 -0.18 7.31 7.54
C GLN A 131 -0.62 6.24 8.54
N ALA A 132 0.29 5.78 9.40
CA ALA A 132 -0.03 4.79 10.42
C ALA A 132 -1.13 5.27 11.38
N GLN A 133 -1.07 6.53 11.83
CA GLN A 133 -2.08 7.10 12.72
C GLN A 133 -3.47 7.22 12.07
N LEU A 134 -3.53 7.51 10.78
CA LEU A 134 -4.80 7.64 10.05
C LEU A 134 -5.44 6.29 9.71
N VAL A 135 -4.65 5.23 9.59
CA VAL A 135 -5.15 3.86 9.33
C VAL A 135 -5.73 3.22 10.59
N LYS A 136 -5.21 3.59 11.77
CA LYS A 136 -5.68 3.09 13.06
C LYS A 136 -7.21 3.09 13.24
N PRO A 137 -7.92 4.24 13.10
CA PRO A 137 -9.38 4.25 13.29
C PRO A 137 -10.12 3.36 12.28
N ILE A 138 -9.62 3.25 11.04
CA ILE A 138 -10.22 2.34 10.03
C ILE A 138 -10.16 0.89 10.51
N MET A 139 -9.02 0.48 11.07
CA MET A 139 -8.86 -0.87 11.60
C MET A 139 -9.75 -1.13 12.82
N GLU A 140 -9.83 -0.17 13.75
CA GLU A 140 -10.70 -0.24 14.93
C GLU A 140 -12.18 -0.36 14.52
N ASP A 141 -12.63 0.44 13.55
CA ASP A 141 -14.00 0.40 12.99
C ASP A 141 -14.31 -0.88 12.19
N CYS A 142 -13.27 -1.63 11.82
CA CYS A 142 -13.36 -2.93 11.16
C CYS A 142 -13.18 -4.12 12.12
N GLY A 143 -13.08 -3.88 13.43
CA GLY A 143 -13.04 -4.94 14.44
C GLY A 143 -11.65 -5.54 14.69
N TYR A 144 -10.57 -4.90 14.21
CA TYR A 144 -9.21 -5.37 14.49
C TYR A 144 -8.80 -5.09 15.94
N SER A 145 -7.99 -6.00 16.49
CA SER A 145 -7.45 -5.85 17.84
C SER A 145 -6.43 -4.70 17.91
N ALA A 146 -6.17 -4.21 19.12
CA ALA A 146 -5.11 -3.24 19.35
C ALA A 146 -3.72 -3.79 18.94
N GLU A 147 -3.50 -5.10 19.09
CA GLU A 147 -2.25 -5.75 18.70
C GLU A 147 -2.06 -5.75 17.18
N ASP A 148 -3.07 -6.17 16.41
CA ASP A 148 -3.00 -6.21 14.95
C ASP A 148 -2.88 -4.79 14.36
N THR A 149 -3.58 -3.84 14.97
CA THR A 149 -3.49 -2.43 14.61
C THR A 149 -2.08 -1.89 14.85
N GLN A 150 -1.47 -2.18 15.99
CA GLN A 150 -0.09 -1.77 16.29
C GLN A 150 0.93 -2.42 15.35
N LYS A 151 0.77 -3.69 15.00
CA LYS A 151 1.62 -4.39 14.01
C LYS A 151 1.53 -3.70 12.65
N THR A 152 0.32 -3.44 12.17
CA THR A 152 0.07 -2.72 10.91
C THR A 152 0.72 -1.34 10.88
N MET A 153 0.51 -0.56 11.95
CA MET A 153 1.13 0.76 12.11
C MET A 153 2.67 0.68 12.11
N ALA A 154 3.24 -0.34 12.76
CA ALA A 154 4.69 -0.52 12.79
C ALA A 154 5.27 -0.77 11.39
N MET A 155 4.61 -1.59 10.58
CA MET A 155 5.01 -1.85 9.19
C MET A 155 4.94 -0.59 8.32
N ILE A 156 3.85 0.18 8.39
CA ILE A 156 3.70 1.45 7.66
C ILE A 156 4.80 2.44 8.05
N GLU A 157 5.11 2.53 9.35
CA GLU A 157 6.21 3.34 9.87
C GLU A 157 7.61 2.78 9.53
N LYS A 158 7.70 1.60 8.92
CA LYS A 158 8.94 0.86 8.63
C LYS A 158 9.77 0.62 9.90
N ARG A 159 9.11 0.37 11.03
CA ARG A 159 9.76 -0.06 12.28
C ARG A 159 10.05 -1.55 12.18
N GLY A 160 11.22 -2.01 12.63
CA GLY A 160 11.60 -3.43 12.53
C GLY A 160 12.40 -3.77 11.27
N LEU A 161 12.46 -2.88 10.26
CA LEU A 161 13.17 -3.16 9.01
C LEU A 161 14.67 -3.40 9.22
N ARG A 162 15.32 -2.63 10.12
CA ARG A 162 16.75 -2.82 10.41
C ARG A 162 17.00 -4.06 11.26
N GLU A 163 16.02 -4.42 12.05
CA GLU A 163 16.00 -5.57 12.94
C GLU A 163 15.64 -6.86 12.20
N GLY A 164 15.24 -6.78 10.92
CA GLY A 164 14.93 -7.94 10.08
C GLY A 164 13.52 -8.49 10.27
N ASP A 165 12.55 -7.65 10.67
CA ASP A 165 11.14 -8.06 10.75
C ASP A 165 10.63 -8.56 9.38
N PRO A 166 10.18 -9.82 9.27
CA PRO A 166 9.87 -10.44 7.97
C PRO A 166 8.78 -9.71 7.18
N GLU A 167 7.69 -9.29 7.83
CA GLU A 167 6.57 -8.64 7.14
C GLU A 167 6.92 -7.19 6.74
N THR A 168 7.66 -6.47 7.59
CA THR A 168 8.18 -5.14 7.25
C THR A 168 9.17 -5.23 6.08
N GLN A 169 9.98 -6.29 6.01
CA GLN A 169 10.87 -6.54 4.88
C GLN A 169 10.08 -6.79 3.58
N VAL A 170 9.03 -7.63 3.62
CA VAL A 170 8.13 -7.83 2.47
C VAL A 170 7.53 -6.50 2.01
N LEU A 171 7.09 -5.65 2.94
CA LEU A 171 6.54 -4.34 2.63
C LEU A 171 7.58 -3.33 2.09
N GLU A 172 8.86 -3.44 2.46
CA GLU A 172 9.94 -2.67 1.82
C GLU A 172 10.28 -3.20 0.43
N ASP A 173 10.37 -4.52 0.23
CA ASP A 173 10.60 -5.14 -1.07
C ASP A 173 9.56 -4.67 -2.08
N ILE A 174 8.27 -4.78 -1.73
CA ILE A 174 7.15 -4.39 -2.59
C ILE A 174 7.18 -2.89 -2.90
N ALA A 175 7.46 -2.05 -1.90
CA ALA A 175 7.57 -0.61 -2.14
C ALA A 175 8.71 -0.26 -3.11
N CYS A 176 9.82 -1.01 -3.08
CA CYS A 176 10.92 -0.84 -4.02
C CYS A 176 10.55 -1.37 -5.42
N LEU A 177 9.87 -2.52 -5.50
CA LEU A 177 9.39 -3.08 -6.77
C LEU A 177 8.43 -2.12 -7.49
N VAL A 178 7.43 -1.57 -6.78
CA VAL A 178 6.51 -0.58 -7.36
C VAL A 178 7.26 0.69 -7.80
N PHE A 179 8.27 1.14 -7.06
CA PHE A 179 9.09 2.27 -7.51
C PHE A 179 9.84 1.96 -8.82
N LEU A 180 10.48 0.79 -8.90
CA LEU A 180 11.25 0.36 -10.07
C LEU A 180 10.38 0.16 -11.31
N ASP A 181 9.17 -0.35 -11.13
CA ASP A 181 8.23 -0.67 -12.22
C ASP A 181 7.43 0.56 -12.69
N ASP A 182 6.85 1.32 -11.77
CA ASP A 182 5.86 2.36 -12.11
C ASP A 182 6.46 3.78 -12.20
N GLN A 183 7.55 4.04 -11.48
CA GLN A 183 8.02 5.42 -11.24
C GLN A 183 9.42 5.69 -11.78
N PHE A 184 10.26 4.66 -11.89
CA PHE A 184 11.68 4.83 -12.11
C PHE A 184 12.00 5.48 -13.46
N GLU A 185 11.28 5.14 -14.53
CA GLU A 185 11.52 5.70 -15.87
C GLU A 185 11.24 7.21 -15.95
N ALA A 186 10.22 7.71 -15.23
CA ALA A 186 10.01 9.15 -15.12
C ALA A 186 11.03 9.78 -14.16
N PHE A 187 11.37 9.07 -13.09
CA PHE A 187 12.27 9.54 -12.04
C PHE A 187 13.72 9.73 -12.53
N GLU A 188 14.23 8.83 -13.37
CA GLU A 188 15.63 8.87 -13.85
C GLU A 188 15.96 10.16 -14.60
N LYS A 189 14.96 10.74 -15.27
CA LYS A 189 15.07 12.00 -16.04
C LYS A 189 15.21 13.24 -15.16
N THR A 190 15.02 13.11 -13.84
CA THR A 190 14.98 14.25 -12.91
C THR A 190 16.34 14.59 -12.30
N LEU A 191 17.33 13.71 -12.43
CA LEU A 191 18.65 13.82 -11.80
C LEU A 191 19.76 13.39 -12.76
N ASP A 192 21.01 13.74 -12.43
CA ASP A 192 22.17 13.20 -13.12
C ASP A 192 22.36 11.69 -12.85
N GLU A 193 23.01 11.01 -13.79
CA GLU A 193 23.22 9.56 -13.77
C GLU A 193 23.91 9.08 -12.48
N ASP A 194 24.93 9.79 -11.99
CA ASP A 194 25.66 9.43 -10.77
C ASP A 194 24.74 9.43 -9.54
N LYS A 195 23.83 10.41 -9.43
CA LYS A 195 22.82 10.44 -8.38
C LYS A 195 21.81 9.32 -8.53
N ILE A 196 21.38 9.00 -9.75
CA ILE A 196 20.47 7.88 -10.01
C ILE A 196 21.09 6.56 -9.59
N ILE A 197 22.33 6.28 -10.00
CA ILE A 197 23.08 5.09 -9.60
C ILE A 197 23.15 4.97 -8.07
N LYS A 198 23.50 6.06 -7.37
CA LYS A 198 23.54 6.08 -5.90
C LYS A 198 22.17 5.82 -5.24
N ILE A 199 21.07 6.22 -5.88
CA ILE A 199 19.71 5.96 -5.38
C ILE A 199 19.33 4.51 -5.62
N LEU A 200 19.66 3.94 -6.78
CA LEU A 200 19.45 2.53 -7.09
C LEU A 200 20.21 1.62 -6.13
N GLN A 201 21.50 1.89 -5.88
CA GLN A 201 22.29 1.15 -4.88
C GLN A 201 21.64 1.18 -3.50
N LYS A 202 21.18 2.35 -3.05
CA LYS A 202 20.47 2.49 -1.77
C LYS A 202 19.10 1.84 -1.75
N THR A 203 18.45 1.68 -2.90
CA THR A 203 17.18 0.97 -3.03
C THR A 203 17.45 -0.53 -2.90
N TRP A 204 18.46 -1.02 -3.62
CA TRP A 204 18.87 -2.43 -3.62
C TRP A 204 19.26 -2.93 -2.21
N VAL A 205 20.04 -2.16 -1.46
CA VAL A 205 20.49 -2.53 -0.09
C VAL A 205 19.32 -2.74 0.89
N LYS A 206 18.14 -2.17 0.63
CA LYS A 206 16.98 -2.33 1.50
C LYS A 206 16.13 -3.56 1.18
N MET A 207 16.35 -4.16 0.02
CA MET A 207 15.55 -5.27 -0.47
C MET A 207 16.16 -6.60 -0.03
N SER A 208 15.30 -7.58 0.20
CA SER A 208 15.71 -8.97 0.44
C SER A 208 16.17 -9.64 -0.86
N PRO A 209 16.85 -10.80 -0.77
CA PRO A 209 17.21 -11.59 -1.96
C PRO A 209 16.01 -11.95 -2.85
N GLU A 210 14.84 -12.21 -2.27
CA GLU A 210 13.62 -12.47 -3.05
C GLU A 210 13.12 -11.20 -3.74
N GLY A 211 13.22 -10.05 -3.06
CA GLY A 211 12.96 -8.75 -3.67
C GLY A 211 13.89 -8.45 -4.86
N HIS A 212 15.18 -8.77 -4.75
CA HIS A 212 16.13 -8.63 -5.86
C HIS A 212 15.76 -9.50 -7.04
N LYS A 213 15.40 -10.77 -6.79
CA LYS A 213 14.97 -11.69 -7.83
C LYS A 213 13.77 -11.14 -8.60
N MET A 214 12.72 -10.69 -7.89
CA MET A 214 11.57 -10.07 -8.53
C MET A 214 11.92 -8.78 -9.30
N ALA A 215 12.86 -7.97 -8.80
CA ALA A 215 13.28 -6.74 -9.47
C ALA A 215 14.03 -7.01 -10.78
N LEU A 216 14.82 -8.09 -10.84
CA LEU A 216 15.53 -8.50 -12.05
C LEU A 216 14.60 -9.03 -13.15
N ASP A 217 13.41 -9.49 -12.78
CA ASP A 217 12.37 -9.97 -13.71
C ASP A 217 11.46 -8.85 -14.25
N LEU A 218 11.68 -7.59 -13.82
CA LEU A 218 10.87 -6.45 -14.26
C LEU A 218 11.15 -6.07 -15.72
N HIS A 219 10.08 -5.74 -16.45
CA HIS A 219 10.17 -5.23 -17.80
C HIS A 219 10.44 -3.72 -17.77
N MET A 220 11.70 -3.32 -17.88
CA MET A 220 12.10 -1.92 -17.91
C MET A 220 12.54 -1.49 -19.32
N SER A 221 12.52 -0.18 -19.60
CA SER A 221 13.16 0.37 -20.80
C SER A 221 14.67 0.12 -20.80
N GLN A 222 15.28 0.08 -21.99
CA GLN A 222 16.72 -0.21 -22.14
C GLN A 222 17.59 0.70 -21.24
N ARG A 223 17.26 2.00 -21.20
CA ARG A 223 17.96 2.97 -20.35
C ARG A 223 17.88 2.62 -18.85
N CYS A 224 16.70 2.22 -18.37
CA CYS A 224 16.51 1.83 -16.99
C CYS A 224 17.30 0.55 -16.65
N GLN A 225 17.30 -0.44 -17.55
CA GLN A 225 18.08 -1.67 -17.38
C GLN A 225 19.59 -1.37 -17.30
N GLU A 226 20.11 -0.48 -18.16
CA GLU A 226 21.51 -0.05 -18.13
C GLU A 226 21.87 0.62 -16.79
N LEU A 227 20.99 1.48 -16.25
CA LEU A 227 21.20 2.15 -14.97
C LEU A 227 21.21 1.16 -13.80
N VAL A 228 20.31 0.18 -13.79
CA VAL A 228 20.31 -0.91 -12.80
C VAL A 228 21.60 -1.71 -12.92
N GLY A 229 22.00 -2.13 -14.12
CA GLY A 229 23.24 -2.88 -14.35
C GLY A 229 24.49 -2.15 -13.85
N LYS A 230 24.58 -0.83 -14.09
CA LYS A 230 25.66 0.02 -13.54
C LYS A 230 25.62 0.07 -12.02
N ALA A 231 24.44 0.20 -11.42
CA ALA A 231 24.29 0.25 -9.97
C ALA A 231 24.69 -1.07 -9.27
N LEU A 232 24.51 -2.21 -9.93
CA LEU A 232 24.88 -3.53 -9.38
C LEU A 232 26.35 -3.92 -9.61
N SER A 233 27.04 -3.23 -10.52
CA SER A 233 28.43 -3.53 -10.87
C SER A 233 29.47 -2.79 -10.04
N GLY A 234 29.05 -1.84 -9.19
CA GLY A 234 29.93 -1.02 -8.34
C GLY A 234 29.60 -1.16 -6.88
#